data_AF-A0A2V8P009-F1
#
_entry.id   AF-A0A2V8P009-F1
#
_cell.length_a   1.000
_cell.length_b   1.000
_cell.length_c   1.000
_cell.angle_alpha   90.00
_cell.angle_beta   90.00
_cell.angle_gamma   90.00
#
_symmetry.space_group_name_H-M   'P 1'
#
loop_
_entity.id
_entity.type
_entity.pdbx_description
1 polymer ?
#
loop_
_entity_poly.entity_id
_entity_poly.type
_entity_poly.pdbx_seq_one_letter_code
_entity_poly.pdbx_strand_id
1 'polypeptide(L)'
;MAALFVHGYHPATEDAEIYIPGIKKLLYPALYPFGTEFFLNHARLTLFDELIAASVRLSHLSFDLTIFLWHAASIFLTLLACWQLSGECFTEHNARWGGVVLVAALLTLPVAGTSLYIADPYLTSRSLSTFALLFAVWNAWKERHAA
;
A
#
# COMPACT_ATOMS: atom_id res chain seq x y z
N MET A 1 -9.12 -1.73 -9.99
CA MET A 1 -8.73 -0.32 -10.19
C MET A 1 -9.87 0.66 -10.06
N ALA A 2 -11.12 0.30 -10.41
CA ALA A 2 -12.30 1.15 -10.14
C ALA A 2 -12.39 1.67 -8.69
N ALA A 3 -11.94 0.88 -7.71
CA ALA A 3 -11.85 1.29 -6.31
C ALA A 3 -11.12 2.62 -6.07
N LEU A 4 -10.05 2.93 -6.82
CA LEU A 4 -9.34 4.21 -6.71
C LEU A 4 -10.25 5.41 -7.03
N PHE A 5 -11.12 5.26 -8.04
CA PHE A 5 -12.05 6.32 -8.43
C PHE A 5 -13.20 6.47 -7.44
N VAL A 6 -13.62 5.37 -6.81
CA VAL A 6 -14.69 5.38 -5.79
C VAL A 6 -14.19 5.99 -4.48
N HIS A 7 -12.99 5.59 -4.04
CA HIS A 7 -12.42 6.02 -2.77
C HIS A 7 -11.76 7.40 -2.83
N GLY A 8 -11.41 7.86 -4.03
CA GLY A 8 -10.72 9.12 -4.25
C GLY A 8 -9.24 9.07 -3.86
N TYR A 9 -8.52 10.16 -4.13
CA TYR A 9 -7.09 10.26 -3.84
C TYR A 9 -6.76 11.61 -3.21
N HIS A 10 -6.36 11.60 -1.94
CA HIS A 10 -5.97 12.78 -1.16
C HIS A 10 -4.68 12.46 -0.38
N PRO A 11 -3.50 12.59 -1.02
CA PRO A 11 -2.24 12.17 -0.42
C PRO A 11 -1.89 13.02 0.81
N ALA A 12 -1.02 12.48 1.67
CA ALA A 12 -0.51 13.14 2.88
C ALA A 12 -1.56 13.43 3.96
N THR A 13 -2.57 12.58 4.07
CA THR A 13 -3.52 12.55 5.18
C THR A 13 -3.39 11.23 5.94
N GLU A 14 -3.92 11.18 7.17
CA GLU A 14 -3.79 10.02 8.06
C GLU A 14 -2.31 9.63 8.23
N ASP A 15 -1.99 8.34 8.38
CA ASP A 15 -0.61 7.87 8.56
C ASP A 15 0.36 8.32 7.45
N ALA A 16 -0.12 8.59 6.23
CA ALA A 16 0.74 9.06 5.13
C ALA A 16 1.31 10.48 5.38
N GLU A 17 0.70 11.25 6.30
CA GLU A 17 1.23 12.55 6.75
C GLU A 17 2.59 12.42 7.45
N ILE A 18 2.92 11.24 7.97
CA ILE A 18 4.20 10.92 8.61
C ILE A 18 5.22 10.47 7.56
N TYR A 19 4.82 9.58 6.65
CA TYR A 19 5.72 8.98 5.66
C TYR A 19 6.16 9.97 4.57
N ILE A 20 5.26 10.81 4.07
CA ILE A 20 5.57 11.74 2.97
C ILE A 20 6.67 12.76 3.35
N PRO A 21 6.63 13.40 4.53
CA PRO A 21 7.74 14.25 4.99
C PRO A 21 9.07 13.51 5.13
N GLY A 22 9.07 12.24 5.57
CA GLY A 22 10.27 11.41 5.64
C GLY A 22 10.96 11.26 4.28
N ILE A 23 10.19 10.88 3.25
CA ILE A 23 10.69 10.76 1.87
C ILE A 23 11.14 12.12 1.34
N LYS A 24 10.35 13.18 1.55
CA LYS A 24 10.69 14.54 1.11
C LYS A 24 11.99 15.05 1.75
N LYS A 25 12.22 14.76 3.03
CA LYS A 25 13.46 15.11 3.74
C LYS A 25 14.67 14.38 3.15
N LEU A 26 14.51 13.12 2.74
CA LEU A 26 15.57 12.33 2.12
C LEU A 26 15.91 12.80 0.69
N LEU A 27 14.92 13.29 -0.05
CA LEU A 27 15.11 13.89 -1.38
C LEU A 27 15.66 15.32 -1.30
N TYR A 28 15.18 16.11 -0.34
CA TYR A 28 15.49 17.52 -0.16
C TYR A 28 15.86 17.80 1.32
N PRO A 29 17.14 17.64 1.71
CA PRO A 29 17.55 17.74 3.12
C PRO A 29 17.26 19.08 3.80
N ALA A 30 17.14 20.16 3.02
CA ALA A 30 16.81 21.49 3.50
C ALA A 30 15.34 21.67 3.94
N LEU A 31 14.43 20.78 3.54
CA LEU A 31 13.02 20.83 3.95
C LEU A 31 12.88 20.48 5.44
N TYR A 32 11.89 21.07 6.12
CA TYR A 32 11.58 20.83 7.54
C TYR A 32 12.78 21.10 8.48
N PRO A 33 13.11 22.38 8.74
CA PRO A 33 14.21 22.73 9.64
C PRO A 33 13.93 22.45 11.13
N PHE A 34 12.66 22.26 11.50
CA PHE A 34 12.20 21.99 12.87
C PHE A 34 11.22 20.81 12.87
N GLY A 35 11.07 20.11 14.00
CA GLY A 35 10.06 19.06 14.17
C GLY A 35 10.33 17.77 13.38
N THR A 36 11.57 17.53 12.95
CA THR A 36 11.91 16.34 12.16
C THR A 36 11.76 15.03 12.94
N GLU A 37 11.87 15.10 14.26
CA GLU A 37 11.71 13.99 15.18
C GLU A 37 10.33 13.33 15.13
N PHE A 38 9.28 14.08 14.75
CA PHE A 38 7.91 13.56 14.69
C PHE A 38 7.72 12.53 13.57
N PHE A 39 8.41 12.70 12.43
CA PHE A 39 8.29 11.78 11.29
C PHE A 39 9.50 10.87 11.09
N LEU A 40 10.73 11.30 11.41
CA LEU A 40 11.91 10.47 11.20
C LEU A 40 11.97 9.23 12.09
N ASN A 41 11.35 9.28 13.28
CA ASN A 41 11.28 8.12 14.17
C ASN A 41 10.51 6.94 13.55
N HIS A 42 9.52 7.22 12.70
CA HIS A 42 8.70 6.23 12.00
C HIS A 42 9.37 5.81 10.68
N ALA A 43 9.96 6.76 9.96
CA ALA A 43 10.67 6.55 8.69
C ALA A 43 11.85 5.55 8.80
N ARG A 44 12.69 5.71 9.83
CA ARG A 44 13.98 4.98 9.95
C ARG A 44 13.87 3.47 10.15
N LEU A 45 12.68 2.96 10.48
CA LEU A 45 12.47 1.55 10.82
C LEU A 45 12.14 0.69 9.60
N THR A 46 12.00 1.29 8.42
CA THR A 46 11.61 0.58 7.21
C THR A 46 12.44 1.04 6.02
N LEU A 47 12.61 0.16 5.03
CA LEU A 47 13.24 0.51 3.74
C LEU A 47 12.29 1.28 2.81
N PHE A 48 11.08 1.60 3.28
CA PHE A 48 10.03 2.21 2.47
C PHE A 48 10.48 3.59 1.95
N ASP A 49 10.92 4.48 2.83
CA ASP A 49 11.30 5.84 2.43
C ASP A 49 12.44 5.86 1.41
N GLU A 50 13.45 5.00 1.62
CA GLU A 50 14.59 4.84 0.72
C GLU A 50 14.17 4.29 -0.64
N LEU A 51 13.30 3.27 -0.65
CA LEU A 51 12.77 2.67 -1.87
C LEU A 51 11.99 3.70 -2.71
N ILE A 52 11.08 4.45 -2.07
CA ILE A 52 10.30 5.46 -2.77
C ILE A 52 11.22 6.58 -3.27
N ALA A 53 12.14 7.08 -2.44
CA ALA A 53 13.08 8.12 -2.88
C ALA A 53 14.00 7.65 -4.01
N ALA A 54 14.49 6.40 -3.96
CA ALA A 54 15.25 5.80 -5.04
C ALA A 54 14.41 5.73 -6.32
N SER A 55 13.14 5.34 -6.23
CA SER A 55 12.24 5.32 -7.39
C SER A 55 12.02 6.70 -8.01
N VAL A 56 11.94 7.77 -7.20
CA VAL A 56 11.89 9.16 -7.70
C VAL A 56 13.19 9.50 -8.44
N ARG A 57 14.34 9.23 -7.84
CA ARG A 57 15.66 9.52 -8.41
C ARG A 57 15.93 8.76 -9.72
N LEU A 58 15.51 7.50 -9.80
CA LEU A 58 15.74 6.63 -10.95
C LEU A 58 14.76 6.86 -12.10
N SER A 59 13.49 7.16 -11.79
CA SER A 59 12.46 7.38 -12.81
C SER A 59 12.45 8.80 -13.36
N HIS A 60 13.04 9.76 -12.63
CA HIS A 60 12.97 11.20 -12.92
C HIS A 60 11.54 11.77 -13.00
N LEU A 61 10.54 11.03 -12.49
CA LEU A 61 9.17 11.52 -12.39
C LEU A 61 9.04 12.53 -11.25
N SER A 62 8.02 13.39 -11.34
CA SER A 62 7.66 14.27 -10.22
C SER A 62 7.30 13.44 -8.99
N PHE A 63 7.69 13.91 -7.80
CA PHE A 63 7.40 13.26 -6.53
C PHE A 63 5.94 12.83 -6.38
N ASP A 64 4.98 13.73 -6.65
CA ASP A 64 3.55 13.44 -6.47
C ASP A 64 3.05 12.32 -7.38
N LEU A 65 3.52 12.30 -8.64
CA LEU A 65 3.21 11.23 -9.58
C LEU A 65 3.82 9.90 -9.11
N THR A 66 5.05 9.89 -8.60
CA THR A 66 5.67 8.68 -8.05
C THR A 66 4.87 8.13 -6.88
N ILE A 67 4.41 8.97 -5.95
CA ILE A 67 3.57 8.56 -4.82
C ILE A 67 2.24 7.98 -5.33
N PHE A 68 1.59 8.64 -6.29
CA PHE A 68 0.34 8.16 -6.87
C PHE A 68 0.52 6.79 -7.56
N LEU A 69 1.59 6.62 -8.34
CA LEU A 69 1.88 5.35 -9.02
C LEU A 69 2.15 4.22 -8.03
N TRP A 70 2.90 4.47 -6.96
CA TRP A 70 3.13 3.48 -5.90
C TRP A 70 1.84 3.13 -5.16
N HIS A 71 0.98 4.11 -4.90
CA HIS A 71 -0.32 3.88 -4.28
C HIS A 71 -1.20 2.99 -5.17
N ALA A 72 -1.34 3.35 -6.45
CA ALA A 72 -2.11 2.58 -7.42
C ALA A 72 -1.55 1.16 -7.62
N ALA A 73 -0.22 1.04 -7.72
CA ALA A 73 0.47 -0.24 -7.84
C ALA A 73 0.24 -1.12 -6.60
N SER A 74 0.33 -0.56 -5.39
CA SER A 74 0.12 -1.31 -4.16
C SER A 74 -1.30 -1.85 -4.05
N ILE A 75 -2.31 -1.04 -4.39
CA ILE A 75 -3.70 -1.49 -4.43
C ILE A 75 -3.89 -2.56 -5.51
N PHE A 76 -3.31 -2.37 -6.70
CA PHE A 76 -3.40 -3.35 -7.78
C PHE A 76 -2.81 -4.70 -7.38
N LEU A 77 -1.60 -4.69 -6.82
CA LEU A 77 -0.91 -5.89 -6.38
C LEU A 77 -1.64 -6.58 -5.22
N THR A 78 -2.23 -5.81 -4.29
CA THR A 78 -3.07 -6.35 -3.22
C THR A 78 -4.28 -7.09 -3.80
N LEU A 79 -5.02 -6.45 -4.72
CA LEU A 79 -6.19 -7.06 -5.36
C LEU A 79 -5.80 -8.25 -6.25
N LEU A 80 -4.63 -8.21 -6.89
CA LEU A 80 -4.09 -9.32 -7.66
C LEU A 80 -3.75 -10.51 -6.76
N ALA A 81 -3.14 -10.27 -5.58
CA ALA A 81 -2.88 -11.33 -4.61
C ALA A 81 -4.20 -11.94 -4.09
N CYS A 82 -5.20 -11.11 -3.79
CA CYS A 82 -6.56 -11.59 -3.45
C CYS A 82 -7.20 -12.37 -4.59
N TRP A 83 -7.00 -11.97 -5.84
CA TRP A 83 -7.46 -12.73 -7.00
C TRP A 83 -6.81 -14.11 -7.02
N GLN A 84 -5.50 -14.22 -6.80
CA GLN A 84 -4.82 -15.52 -6.76
C GLN A 84 -5.36 -16.41 -5.63
N LEU A 85 -5.39 -15.91 -4.40
CA LEU A 85 -5.92 -16.64 -3.24
C LEU A 85 -7.37 -17.08 -3.45
N SER A 86 -8.22 -16.18 -3.96
CA SER A 86 -9.63 -16.50 -4.20
C SER A 86 -9.81 -17.58 -5.28
N GLY A 87 -8.84 -17.74 -6.20
CA GLY A 87 -8.84 -18.81 -7.18
C GLY A 87 -8.54 -20.19 -6.58
N GLU A 88 -7.85 -20.23 -5.44
CA GLU A 88 -7.63 -21.46 -4.67
C GLU A 88 -8.86 -21.83 -3.83
N CYS A 89 -9.66 -20.83 -3.41
CA CYS A 89 -10.85 -21.05 -2.58
C CYS A 89 -12.12 -21.39 -3.39
N PHE A 90 -12.22 -20.89 -4.63
CA PHE A 90 -13.44 -21.03 -5.43
C PHE A 90 -13.11 -21.45 -6.87
N THR A 91 -13.81 -22.47 -7.36
CA THR A 91 -13.75 -22.91 -8.76
C THR A 91 -14.50 -21.97 -9.70
N GLU A 92 -15.61 -21.40 -9.22
CA GLU A 92 -16.48 -20.53 -9.99
C GLU A 92 -15.87 -19.14 -10.20
N HIS A 93 -15.82 -18.71 -11.47
CA HIS A 93 -15.25 -17.41 -11.84
C HIS A 93 -15.95 -16.22 -11.16
N ASN A 94 -17.28 -16.30 -11.02
CA ASN A 94 -18.07 -15.26 -10.36
C ASN A 94 -17.77 -15.16 -8.86
N ALA A 95 -17.57 -16.29 -8.19
CA ALA A 95 -17.21 -16.31 -6.77
C ALA A 95 -15.81 -15.71 -6.55
N ARG A 96 -14.88 -15.98 -7.47
CA ARG A 96 -13.53 -15.38 -7.45
C ARG A 96 -13.57 -13.86 -7.55
N TRP A 97 -14.37 -13.32 -8.48
CA TRP A 97 -14.60 -11.88 -8.57
C TRP A 97 -15.31 -11.33 -7.33
N GLY A 98 -16.28 -12.06 -6.78
CA GLY A 98 -16.96 -11.69 -5.54
C GLY A 98 -15.99 -11.44 -4.40
N GLY A 99 -15.00 -12.32 -4.22
CA GLY A 99 -13.94 -12.14 -3.21
C GLY A 99 -13.10 -10.88 -3.44
N VAL A 100 -12.67 -10.63 -4.67
CA VAL A 100 -11.85 -9.44 -5.00
C VAL A 100 -12.64 -8.14 -4.88
N VAL A 101 -13.89 -8.12 -5.36
CA VAL A 101 -14.78 -6.95 -5.26
C VAL A 101 -15.10 -6.64 -3.80
N LEU A 102 -15.34 -7.67 -2.99
CA LEU A 102 -15.53 -7.51 -1.55
C LEU A 102 -14.31 -6.83 -0.92
N VAL A 103 -13.10 -7.36 -1.11
CA VAL A 103 -11.88 -6.74 -0.57
C VAL A 103 -11.73 -5.30 -1.06
N ALA A 104 -11.95 -5.04 -2.35
CA ALA A 104 -11.85 -3.71 -2.93
C ALA A 104 -12.83 -2.71 -2.30
N ALA A 105 -14.04 -3.14 -1.96
CA ALA A 105 -15.04 -2.33 -1.27
C ALA A 105 -14.69 -2.07 0.20
N LEU A 106 -14.00 -3.01 0.86
CA LEU A 106 -13.63 -2.90 2.27
C LEU A 106 -12.35 -2.10 2.54
N LEU A 107 -11.54 -1.76 1.52
CA LEU A 107 -10.23 -1.12 1.69
C LEU A 107 -10.25 0.13 2.58
N THR A 108 -11.31 0.93 2.51
CA THR A 108 -11.45 2.20 3.25
C THR A 108 -12.31 2.09 4.50
N LEU A 109 -12.80 0.89 4.84
CA LEU A 109 -13.66 0.75 6.00
C LEU A 109 -12.85 0.71 7.30
N PRO A 110 -13.31 1.40 8.34
CA PRO A 110 -12.74 1.28 9.67
C PRO A 110 -13.10 -0.07 10.28
N VAL A 111 -12.15 -0.65 11.00
CA VAL A 111 -12.38 -1.79 11.88
C VAL A 111 -13.24 -1.31 13.06
N ALA A 112 -14.34 -2.03 13.30
CA ALA A 112 -15.33 -1.62 14.29
C ALA A 112 -14.69 -1.50 15.68
N GLY A 113 -14.89 -0.33 16.32
CA GLY A 113 -14.45 -0.08 17.69
C GLY A 113 -12.96 0.23 17.86
N THR A 114 -12.17 0.38 16.79
CA THR A 114 -10.71 0.59 16.92
C THR A 114 -10.20 1.89 16.30
N SER A 115 -11.03 2.69 15.63
CA SER A 115 -10.63 3.90 14.86
C SER A 115 -9.50 3.66 13.84
N LEU A 116 -9.21 2.38 13.52
CA LEU A 116 -8.18 1.99 12.57
C LEU A 116 -8.83 1.47 11.29
N TYR A 117 -8.29 1.87 10.14
CA TYR A 117 -8.74 1.36 8.85
C TYR A 117 -8.26 -0.07 8.59
N ILE A 118 -9.03 -0.84 7.83
CA ILE A 118 -8.67 -2.21 7.39
C ILE A 118 -7.36 -2.19 6.58
N ALA A 119 -7.24 -1.21 5.69
CA ALA A 119 -6.02 -0.91 4.98
C ALA A 119 -5.75 0.60 5.07
N ASP A 120 -4.47 0.97 5.06
CA ASP A 120 -4.12 2.38 5.11
C ASP A 120 -4.69 3.07 3.86
N PRO A 121 -5.42 4.18 4.01
CA PRO A 121 -6.14 4.81 2.90
C PRO A 121 -5.19 5.38 1.85
N TYR A 122 -3.95 5.68 2.23
CA TYR A 122 -2.90 6.22 1.36
C TYR A 122 -1.59 5.46 1.51
N LEU A 123 -0.61 5.80 0.66
CA LEU A 123 0.64 5.06 0.58
C LEU A 123 1.46 5.17 1.88
N THR A 124 1.69 4.02 2.50
CA THR A 124 2.55 3.83 3.67
C THR A 124 3.46 2.62 3.43
N SER A 125 4.35 2.34 4.39
CA SER A 125 5.12 1.09 4.38
C SER A 125 4.22 -0.16 4.41
N ARG A 126 3.07 -0.10 5.09
CA ARG A 126 2.10 -1.20 5.19
C ARG A 126 1.48 -1.52 3.84
N SER A 127 1.27 -0.53 2.97
CA SER A 127 0.76 -0.78 1.62
C SER A 127 1.64 -1.79 0.85
N LEU A 128 2.96 -1.71 1.02
CA LEU A 128 3.91 -2.63 0.40
C LEU A 128 3.95 -3.98 1.11
N SER A 129 4.00 -3.95 2.45
CA SER A 129 4.03 -5.18 3.24
C SER A 129 2.77 -6.03 3.03
N THR A 130 1.60 -5.42 2.88
CA THR A 130 0.32 -6.13 2.71
C THR A 130 0.31 -6.97 1.43
N PHE A 131 0.58 -6.39 0.26
CA PHE A 131 0.57 -7.20 -0.97
C PHE A 131 1.68 -8.26 -0.95
N ALA A 132 2.86 -7.92 -0.43
CA ALA A 132 3.99 -8.84 -0.37
C ALA A 132 3.66 -10.05 0.53
N LEU A 133 3.02 -9.82 1.67
CA LEU A 133 2.59 -10.86 2.59
C LEU A 133 1.50 -11.74 1.96
N LEU A 134 0.51 -11.16 1.28
CA LEU A 134 -0.53 -11.93 0.61
C LEU A 134 0.03 -12.85 -0.49
N PHE A 135 0.98 -12.36 -1.29
CA PHE A 135 1.68 -13.20 -2.27
C PHE A 135 2.52 -14.28 -1.60
N ALA A 136 3.20 -13.97 -0.49
CA ALA A 136 3.96 -14.96 0.26
C ALA A 136 3.06 -16.08 0.81
N VAL A 137 1.89 -15.73 1.35
CA VAL A 137 0.88 -16.69 1.84
C VAL A 137 0.37 -17.55 0.69
N TRP A 138 0.04 -16.95 -0.45
CA TRP A 138 -0.40 -17.70 -1.63
C TRP A 138 0.67 -18.69 -2.12
N ASN A 139 1.92 -18.25 -2.22
CA ASN A 139 3.01 -19.13 -2.63
C ASN A 139 3.22 -20.28 -1.63
N ALA A 140 3.23 -19.98 -0.33
CA ALA A 140 3.37 -21.00 0.71
C ALA A 140 2.20 -22.00 0.70
N TRP A 141 0.97 -21.54 0.41
CA TRP A 141 -0.19 -22.40 0.22
C TRP A 141 0.01 -23.34 -0.97
N LYS A 142 0.43 -22.80 -2.11
CA LYS A 142 0.65 -23.56 -3.34
C LYS A 142 1.74 -24.62 -3.17
N GLU A 143 2.86 -24.28 -2.54
CA GLU A 143 3.94 -25.24 -2.28
C GLU A 143 3.49 -26.42 -1.42
N ARG A 144 2.59 -26.19 -0.44
CA ARG A 144 2.08 -27.24 0.43
C ARG A 144 1.09 -28.19 -0.24
N HIS A 145 0.35 -27.72 -1.23
CA HIS A 145 -0.72 -28.49 -1.89
C HIS A 145 -0.38 -28.93 -3.32
N ALA A 146 0.82 -28.61 -3.80
CA ALA A 146 1.36 -29.08 -5.08
C ALA A 146 2.11 -30.42 -4.97
N ALA A 147 2.00 -31.13 -3.84
CA ALA A 147 2.57 -32.45 -3.59
C ALA A 147 1.50 -33.55 -3.65
#